data_AF-A0A661VYM6-F1
#
_entry.id   AF-A0A661VYM6-F1
#
_cell.length_a   1.000
_cell.length_b   1.000
_cell.length_c   1.000
_cell.angle_alpha   90.00
_cell.angle_beta   90.00
_cell.angle_gamma   90.00
#
_symmetry.space_group_name_H-M   'P 1'
#
loop_
_entity.id
_entity.type
_entity.pdbx_description
1 polymer ?
#
loop_
_entity_poly.entity_id
_entity_poly.type
_entity_poly.pdbx_seq_one_letter_code
_entity_poly.pdbx_strand_id
1 'polypeptide(L)'
;MGERFSALDEMVWCSVQEVGWYAIMARALRAALAAGIITEADFWGTDHPLMERLRASRDPGVQRWLALLRPDVDFVRVADAAADLLVLPKVRAVDPPVWLDGQVCPLSQLDADFARLRARYVAGKQGPWGLRIVDGAATITPLE
;
A
#
# COMPACT_ATOMS: atom_id res chain seq x y z
N MET A 1 -2.52 -4.99 -23.06
CA MET A 1 -2.32 -3.78 -22.23
C MET A 1 -2.84 -4.00 -20.81
N GLY A 2 -4.08 -4.46 -20.62
CA GLY A 2 -4.64 -4.75 -19.29
C GLY A 2 -3.82 -5.77 -18.47
N GLU A 3 -3.38 -6.87 -19.09
CA GLU A 3 -2.56 -7.89 -18.41
C GLU A 3 -1.25 -7.34 -17.85
N ARG A 4 -0.52 -6.57 -18.67
CA ARG A 4 0.74 -5.92 -18.25
C ARG A 4 0.50 -4.92 -17.12
N PHE A 5 -0.62 -4.21 -17.14
CA PHE A 5 -0.99 -3.29 -16.06
C PHE A 5 -1.23 -4.04 -14.75
N SER A 6 -1.98 -5.14 -14.78
CA SER A 6 -2.19 -5.98 -13.59
C SER A 6 -0.90 -6.61 -13.08
N ALA A 7 -0.01 -7.06 -13.96
CA ALA A 7 1.30 -7.57 -13.57
C ALA A 7 2.17 -6.50 -12.88
N LEU A 8 2.16 -5.26 -13.39
CA LEU A 8 2.87 -4.14 -12.75
C LEU A 8 2.23 -3.73 -11.42
N ASP A 9 0.91 -3.73 -11.32
CA ASP A 9 0.21 -3.51 -10.05
C ASP A 9 0.61 -4.59 -9.03
N GLU A 10 0.80 -5.84 -9.45
CA GLU A 10 1.28 -6.89 -8.57
C GLU A 10 2.71 -6.68 -8.06
N MET A 11 3.60 -6.27 -8.95
CA MET A 11 5.02 -6.14 -8.63
C MET A 11 5.37 -4.82 -7.94
N VAL A 12 4.60 -3.77 -8.20
CA VAL A 12 4.93 -2.39 -7.77
C VAL A 12 3.88 -1.90 -6.78
N TRP A 13 2.72 -1.44 -7.25
CA TRP A 13 1.79 -0.63 -6.44
C TRP A 13 0.98 -1.40 -5.40
N CYS A 14 0.77 -2.69 -5.64
CA CYS A 14 0.02 -3.61 -4.80
C CYS A 14 0.87 -4.84 -4.46
N SER A 15 2.19 -4.65 -4.44
CA SER A 15 3.13 -5.60 -3.84
C SER A 15 3.00 -5.56 -2.31
N VAL A 16 3.39 -6.65 -1.64
CA VAL A 16 3.37 -6.70 -0.16
C VAL A 16 4.26 -5.60 0.42
N GLN A 17 5.40 -5.35 -0.20
CA GLN A 17 6.36 -4.33 0.20
C GLN A 17 5.77 -2.92 0.16
N GLU A 18 5.23 -2.52 -1.00
CA GLU A 18 4.72 -1.17 -1.20
C GLU A 18 3.49 -0.90 -0.31
N VAL A 19 2.61 -1.89 -0.17
CA VAL A 19 1.46 -1.81 0.75
C VAL A 19 1.93 -1.64 2.20
N GLY A 20 2.99 -2.34 2.61
CA GLY A 20 3.62 -2.20 3.92
C GLY A 20 4.15 -0.79 4.17
N TRP A 21 4.96 -0.24 3.24
CA TRP A 21 5.50 1.10 3.36
C TRP A 21 4.42 2.19 3.39
N TYR A 22 3.38 2.09 2.55
CA TYR A 22 2.24 3.01 2.64
C TYR A 22 1.54 2.94 3.99
N ALA A 23 1.40 1.74 4.57
CA ALA A 23 0.79 1.58 5.88
C ALA A 23 1.64 2.21 6.99
N ILE A 24 2.97 2.03 6.96
CA ILE A 24 3.90 2.66 7.91
C ILE A 24 3.83 4.18 7.80
N MET A 25 3.92 4.73 6.58
CA MET A 25 3.81 6.18 6.37
C MET A 25 2.47 6.72 6.88
N ALA A 26 1.37 6.02 6.59
CA ALA A 26 0.05 6.41 7.09
C ALA A 26 -0.03 6.34 8.63
N ARG A 27 0.67 5.43 9.29
CA ARG A 27 0.77 5.40 10.77
C ARG A 27 1.57 6.59 11.31
N ALA A 28 2.68 6.96 10.67
CA ALA A 28 3.44 8.16 11.02
C ALA A 28 2.59 9.43 10.90
N LEU A 29 1.88 9.59 9.78
CA LEU A 29 1.00 10.74 9.53
C LEU A 29 -0.16 10.80 10.54
N ARG A 30 -0.79 9.67 10.86
CA ARG A 30 -1.84 9.63 11.90
C ARG A 30 -1.32 10.00 13.28
N ALA A 31 -0.14 9.50 13.66
CA ALA A 31 0.48 9.87 14.92
C ALA A 31 0.77 11.38 14.97
N ALA A 32 1.28 11.95 13.87
CA ALA A 32 1.59 13.37 13.79
C ALA A 32 0.34 14.27 13.84
N LEU A 33 -0.76 13.87 13.19
CA LEU A 33 -2.05 14.53 13.29
C LEU A 33 -2.59 14.48 14.72
N ALA A 34 -2.55 13.31 15.36
CA ALA A 34 -3.03 13.13 16.73
C ALA A 34 -2.23 13.96 17.75
N ALA A 35 -0.91 14.13 17.52
CA ALA A 35 -0.03 14.96 18.32
C ALA A 35 -0.06 16.46 17.95
N GLY A 36 -0.84 16.87 16.93
CA GLY A 36 -0.93 18.25 16.48
C GLY A 36 0.35 18.80 15.82
N ILE A 37 1.27 17.94 15.39
CA ILE A 37 2.53 18.32 14.70
C ILE A 37 2.23 18.81 13.29
N ILE A 38 1.23 18.20 12.66
CA ILE A 38 0.68 18.57 11.35
C ILE A 38 -0.83 18.69 11.47
N THR A 39 -1.43 19.35 10.51
CA THR A 39 -2.87 19.54 10.37
C THR A 39 -3.34 19.11 8.99
N GLU A 40 -4.65 19.03 8.76
CA GLU A 40 -5.18 18.77 7.43
C GLU A 40 -4.75 19.81 6.38
N ALA A 41 -4.51 21.05 6.83
CA ALA A 41 -4.08 22.13 5.94
C ALA A 41 -2.71 21.85 5.30
N ASP A 42 -1.87 21.04 5.95
CA ASP A 42 -0.52 20.74 5.48
C ASP A 42 -0.49 19.81 4.27
N PHE A 43 -1.59 19.09 3.98
CA PHE A 43 -1.71 18.25 2.79
C PHE A 43 -1.99 19.03 1.50
N TRP A 44 -2.31 20.33 1.59
CA TRP A 44 -2.48 21.18 0.41
C TRP A 44 -1.15 21.74 -0.13
N GLY A 45 -0.05 21.52 0.59
CA GLY A 45 1.29 21.91 0.18
C GLY A 45 1.99 20.84 -0.67
N THR A 46 3.31 20.75 -0.51
CA THR A 46 4.12 19.68 -1.10
C THR A 46 4.66 18.76 -0.02
N ASP A 47 5.17 17.61 -0.42
CA ASP A 47 5.68 16.60 0.51
C ASP A 47 6.89 17.12 1.30
N HIS A 48 7.72 17.99 0.72
CA HIS A 48 9.00 18.36 1.34
C HIS A 48 8.83 19.08 2.68
N PRO A 49 8.04 20.18 2.80
CA PRO A 49 7.80 20.82 4.10
C PRO A 49 7.10 19.90 5.12
N LEU A 50 6.19 19.04 4.66
CA LEU A 50 5.51 18.08 5.52
C LEU A 50 6.54 17.11 6.12
N MET A 51 7.39 16.52 5.28
CA MET A 51 8.41 15.57 5.70
C MET A 51 9.48 16.19 6.61
N GLU A 52 9.86 17.45 6.39
CA GLU A 52 10.77 18.17 7.28
C GLU A 52 10.19 18.31 8.70
N ARG A 53 8.92 18.70 8.82
CA ARG A 53 8.27 18.79 10.15
C ARG A 53 8.18 17.46 10.85
N LEU A 54 7.82 16.40 10.12
CA LEU A 54 7.76 15.05 10.68
C LEU A 54 9.13 14.60 11.21
N ARG A 55 10.21 14.85 10.45
CA ARG A 55 11.58 14.50 10.88
C ARG A 55 12.07 15.35 12.05
N ALA A 56 11.70 16.63 12.10
CA ALA A 56 12.10 17.54 13.17
C ALA A 56 11.32 17.30 14.50
N SER A 57 10.18 16.60 14.44
CA SER A 57 9.40 16.24 15.60
C SER A 57 10.19 15.39 16.60
N ARG A 58 10.00 15.63 17.90
CA ARG A 58 10.50 14.77 18.99
C ARG A 58 9.46 13.77 19.49
N ASP A 59 8.29 13.70 18.85
CA ASP A 59 7.22 12.80 19.26
C ASP A 59 7.63 11.33 19.06
N PRO A 60 7.69 10.51 20.12
CA PRO A 60 8.12 9.12 20.02
C PRO A 60 7.23 8.27 19.11
N GLY A 61 5.93 8.57 19.04
CA GLY A 61 4.98 7.85 18.21
C GLY A 61 5.26 8.05 16.72
N VAL A 62 5.51 9.29 16.30
CA VAL A 62 5.93 9.63 14.93
C VAL A 62 7.29 9.00 14.63
N GLN A 63 8.28 9.20 15.50
CA GLN A 63 9.64 8.73 15.25
C GLN A 63 9.75 7.21 15.16
N ARG A 64 8.96 6.46 15.95
CA ARG A 64 8.87 5.00 15.84
C ARG A 64 8.49 4.54 14.43
N TRP A 65 7.48 5.17 13.81
CA TRP A 65 7.03 4.78 12.47
C TRP A 65 8.00 5.25 11.39
N LEU A 66 8.55 6.46 11.51
CA LEU A 66 9.54 6.96 10.56
C LEU A 66 10.83 6.11 10.55
N ALA A 67 11.24 5.57 11.69
CA ALA A 67 12.42 4.71 11.80
C ALA A 67 12.32 3.41 10.97
N LEU A 68 11.09 3.00 10.60
CA LEU A 68 10.83 1.82 9.78
C LEU A 68 10.77 2.12 8.28
N LEU A 69 10.81 3.40 7.86
CA LEU A 69 10.84 3.81 6.45
C LEU A 69 12.25 3.73 5.90
N ARG A 70 12.80 2.51 5.85
CA ARG A 70 14.15 2.22 5.37
C ARG A 70 14.14 1.06 4.36
N PRO A 71 15.13 0.96 3.45
CA PRO A 71 15.16 -0.09 2.44
C PRO A 71 15.35 -1.52 2.99
N ASP A 72 15.85 -1.68 4.22
CA ASP A 72 16.12 -2.96 4.89
C ASP A 72 14.92 -3.51 5.68
N VAL A 73 13.81 -2.77 5.73
CA VAL A 73 12.56 -3.21 6.34
C VAL A 73 11.68 -3.88 5.27
N ASP A 74 11.32 -5.13 5.50
CA ASP A 74 10.50 -5.97 4.62
C ASP A 74 9.17 -6.33 5.30
N PHE A 75 8.24 -6.92 4.55
CA PHE A 75 6.92 -7.30 5.03
C PHE A 75 6.51 -8.66 4.49
N VAL A 76 5.89 -9.46 5.36
CA VAL A 76 5.30 -10.74 4.97
C VAL A 76 3.83 -10.80 5.31
N ARG A 77 3.04 -11.43 4.43
CA ARG A 77 1.62 -11.71 4.72
C ARG A 77 1.51 -12.80 5.78
N VAL A 78 0.70 -12.56 6.79
CA VAL A 78 0.43 -13.46 7.91
C VAL A 78 -1.06 -13.47 8.22
N ALA A 79 -1.51 -14.44 9.03
CA ALA A 79 -2.87 -14.42 9.57
C ALA A 79 -3.06 -13.19 10.47
N ASP A 80 -4.27 -12.62 10.46
CA ASP A 80 -4.62 -11.37 11.16
C ASP A 80 -4.23 -11.37 12.66
N ALA A 81 -4.43 -12.51 13.34
CA ALA A 81 -4.09 -12.66 14.76
C ALA A 81 -2.60 -12.48 15.08
N ALA A 82 -1.73 -12.58 14.08
CA ALA A 82 -0.29 -12.50 14.23
C ALA A 82 0.33 -11.33 13.44
N ALA A 83 -0.51 -10.38 12.99
CA ALA A 83 -0.13 -9.23 12.18
C ALA A 83 0.20 -8.00 13.04
N ASP A 84 1.24 -7.27 12.64
CA ASP A 84 1.57 -5.95 13.21
C ASP A 84 0.68 -4.85 12.60
N LEU A 85 0.27 -5.06 11.34
CA LEU A 85 -0.54 -4.14 10.55
C LEU A 85 -1.67 -4.92 9.86
N LEU A 86 -2.90 -4.43 10.01
CA LEU A 86 -4.02 -4.78 9.13
C LEU A 86 -4.19 -3.68 8.10
N VAL A 87 -4.11 -4.03 6.82
CA VAL A 87 -4.06 -3.07 5.71
C VAL A 87 -5.02 -3.47 4.61
N LEU A 88 -5.62 -2.49 3.94
CA LEU A 88 -6.44 -2.74 2.75
C LEU A 88 -5.60 -2.42 1.51
N PRO A 89 -5.23 -3.42 0.70
CA PRO A 89 -4.48 -3.19 -0.53
C PRO A 89 -5.35 -2.39 -1.52
N LYS A 90 -4.73 -1.47 -2.26
CA LYS A 90 -5.39 -0.72 -3.34
C LYS A 90 -5.14 -1.40 -4.67
N VAL A 91 -5.87 -2.47 -4.93
CA VAL A 91 -5.78 -3.27 -6.17
C VAL A 91 -6.23 -2.42 -7.35
N ARG A 92 -5.45 -2.41 -8.44
CA ARG A 92 -5.81 -1.71 -9.68
C ARG A 92 -5.74 -2.67 -10.86
N ALA A 93 -6.82 -2.73 -11.63
CA ALA A 93 -6.87 -3.50 -12.86
C ALA A 93 -7.63 -2.71 -13.94
N VAL A 94 -7.07 -2.65 -15.14
CA VAL A 94 -7.67 -1.97 -16.28
C VAL A 94 -8.36 -3.00 -17.17
N ASP A 95 -9.61 -2.72 -17.51
CA ASP A 95 -10.33 -3.40 -18.58
C ASP A 95 -10.40 -2.44 -19.77
N PRO A 96 -9.46 -2.53 -20.73
CA PRO A 96 -9.31 -1.50 -21.75
C PRO A 96 -10.51 -1.48 -22.69
N PRO A 97 -11.01 -0.29 -23.07
CA PRO A 97 -12.02 -0.17 -24.11
C PRO A 97 -11.44 -0.59 -25.47
N VAL A 98 -12.22 -1.35 -26.23
CA VAL A 98 -11.89 -1.81 -27.58
C VAL A 98 -12.99 -1.33 -28.52
N TRP A 99 -12.58 -0.73 -29.65
CA TRP A 99 -13.50 -0.36 -30.72
C TRP A 99 -13.68 -1.54 -31.68
N LEU A 100 -14.91 -2.03 -31.83
CA LEU A 100 -15.27 -3.11 -32.73
C LEU A 100 -16.65 -2.83 -33.35
N ASP A 101 -16.76 -2.94 -34.68
CA ASP A 101 -18.01 -2.80 -35.43
C ASP A 101 -18.84 -1.54 -35.11
N GLY A 102 -18.15 -0.41 -34.92
CA GLY A 102 -18.80 0.88 -34.63
C GLY A 102 -19.22 1.07 -33.17
N GLN A 103 -18.86 0.14 -32.28
CA GLN A 103 -19.16 0.19 -30.85
C GLN A 103 -17.90 0.07 -30.02
N VAL A 104 -17.94 0.65 -28.81
CA VAL A 104 -16.88 0.46 -27.80
C VAL A 104 -17.37 -0.56 -26.79
N CYS A 105 -16.61 -1.64 -26.61
CA CYS A 105 -16.84 -2.62 -25.56
C CYS A 105 -15.54 -2.89 -24.77
N PRO A 106 -15.63 -3.30 -23.49
CA PRO A 106 -14.46 -3.74 -22.72
C PRO A 106 -13.82 -4.98 -23.33
N LEU A 107 -12.49 -5.08 -23.28
CA LEU A 107 -11.77 -6.27 -23.74
C LEU A 107 -12.26 -7.55 -23.06
N SER A 108 -12.63 -7.49 -21.78
CA SER A 108 -13.15 -8.68 -21.07
C SER A 108 -14.46 -9.25 -21.64
N GLN A 109 -15.19 -8.48 -22.46
CA GLN A 109 -16.38 -8.99 -23.17
C GLN A 109 -16.02 -9.72 -24.47
N LEU A 110 -14.83 -9.44 -25.03
CA LEU A 110 -14.34 -10.02 -26.28
C LEU A 110 -13.41 -11.21 -26.04
N ASP A 111 -12.66 -11.19 -24.94
CA ASP A 111 -11.65 -12.17 -24.59
C ASP A 111 -11.95 -12.78 -23.21
N ALA A 112 -12.47 -14.02 -23.25
CA ALA A 112 -12.84 -14.76 -22.05
C ALA A 112 -11.62 -15.14 -21.18
N ASP A 113 -10.43 -15.30 -21.76
CA ASP A 113 -9.23 -15.67 -21.03
C ASP A 113 -8.71 -14.46 -20.24
N PHE A 114 -8.70 -13.29 -20.89
CA PHE A 114 -8.44 -12.02 -20.22
C PHE A 114 -9.45 -11.75 -19.09
N ALA A 115 -10.74 -11.99 -19.34
CA ALA A 115 -11.78 -11.82 -18.32
C ALA A 115 -11.52 -12.68 -17.08
N ARG A 116 -11.18 -13.96 -17.25
CA ARG A 116 -10.84 -14.88 -16.15
C ARG A 116 -9.58 -14.46 -15.43
N LEU A 117 -8.54 -14.05 -16.16
CA LEU A 117 -7.29 -13.57 -15.59
C LEU A 117 -7.52 -12.35 -14.69
N ARG A 118 -8.25 -11.34 -15.19
CA ARG A 118 -8.58 -10.13 -14.43
C ARG A 118 -9.42 -10.43 -13.20
N ALA A 119 -10.46 -11.25 -13.34
CA ALA A 119 -11.33 -11.62 -12.22
C ALA A 119 -10.55 -12.32 -11.11
N ARG A 120 -9.69 -13.28 -11.47
CA ARG A 120 -8.81 -13.98 -10.52
C ARG A 120 -7.84 -13.02 -9.81
N TYR A 121 -7.23 -12.10 -10.57
CA TYR A 121 -6.31 -11.11 -10.02
C TYR A 121 -6.99 -10.22 -8.97
N VAL A 122 -8.15 -9.67 -9.30
CA VAL A 122 -8.90 -8.79 -8.38
C VAL A 122 -9.40 -9.56 -7.16
N ALA A 123 -9.97 -10.76 -7.36
CA ALA A 123 -10.50 -11.59 -6.28
C ALA A 123 -9.41 -12.02 -5.28
N GLY A 124 -8.21 -12.36 -5.78
CA GLY A 124 -7.09 -12.81 -4.95
C GLY A 124 -6.53 -11.73 -4.01
N LYS A 125 -6.96 -10.47 -4.16
CA LYS A 125 -6.46 -9.33 -3.39
C LYS A 125 -7.57 -8.57 -2.66
N GLN A 126 -8.76 -9.14 -2.55
CA GLN A 126 -9.83 -8.55 -1.75
C GLN A 126 -9.60 -8.72 -0.25
N GLY A 127 -10.20 -7.80 0.51
CA GLY A 127 -10.17 -7.84 1.97
C GLY A 127 -8.86 -7.34 2.58
N PRO A 128 -8.81 -7.28 3.92
CA PRO A 128 -7.62 -6.87 4.63
C PRO A 128 -6.50 -7.91 4.49
N TRP A 129 -5.26 -7.42 4.49
CA TRP A 129 -4.06 -8.23 4.64
C TRP A 129 -3.49 -8.00 6.03
N GLY A 130 -3.26 -9.09 6.76
CA GLY A 130 -2.35 -9.09 7.89
C GLY A 130 -0.91 -9.04 7.40
N LEU A 131 -0.16 -8.00 7.78
CA LEU A 131 1.26 -7.86 7.52
C LEU A 131 2.06 -7.93 8.82
N ARG A 132 3.15 -8.70 8.80
CA ARG A 132 4.21 -8.64 9.80
C ARG A 132 5.40 -7.89 9.25
N ILE A 133 5.97 -7.02 10.07
CA ILE A 133 7.18 -6.27 9.77
C ILE A 133 8.38 -7.18 10.00
N VAL A 134 9.27 -7.27 9.02
CA VAL A 134 10.52 -8.01 9.09
C VAL A 134 11.65 -6.98 9.01
N ASP A 135 12.22 -6.65 10.17
CA ASP A 135 13.38 -5.75 10.23
C ASP A 135 14.65 -6.57 9.97
N GLY A 136 15.39 -6.24 8.91
CA GLY A 136 16.67 -6.86 8.58
C GLY A 136 17.74 -6.70 9.67
N ALA A 137 17.54 -5.81 10.65
CA ALA A 137 18.46 -5.58 11.75
C ALA A 137 18.19 -6.42 13.02
N ALA A 138 16.96 -6.86 13.31
CA ALA A 138 16.65 -7.75 14.43
C ALA A 138 15.15 -8.10 14.53
N THR A 139 14.87 -9.34 14.92
CA THR A 139 13.63 -9.79 15.56
C THR A 139 13.20 -8.78 16.63
N ILE A 140 12.09 -8.07 16.41
CA ILE A 140 11.51 -7.21 17.44
C ILE A 140 10.91 -8.13 18.51
N THR A 141 11.65 -8.32 19.60
CA THR A 141 11.12 -8.97 20.81
C THR A 141 9.99 -8.09 21.37
N PRO A 142 8.80 -8.64 21.66
CA PRO A 142 7.77 -7.89 22.37
C PRO A 142 8.27 -7.50 23.76
N LEU A 143 8.01 -6.27 24.19
CA LEU A 143 8.15 -5.88 25.59
C LEU A 143 7.06 -6.61 26.40
N GLU A 144 7.48 -7.25 27.49
CA GLU A 144 6.62 -7.82 28.55
C GLU A 144 5.75 -6.75 29.22
#